data_AF-A0A9W7D8Q2-F1
#
_entry.id   AF-A0A9W7D8Q2-F1
#
_cell.length_a   1.000
_cell.length_b   1.000
_cell.length_c   1.000
_cell.angle_alpha   90.00
_cell.angle_beta   90.00
_cell.angle_gamma   90.00
#
_symmetry.space_group_name_H-M   'P 1'
#
loop_
_entity.id
_entity.type
_entity.pdbx_description
1 polymer ?
#
loop_
_entity_poly.entity_id
_entity_poly.type
_entity_poly.pdbx_seq_one_letter_code
_entity_poly.pdbx_strand_id
1 'polypeptide(L)'
;MTSDSATQVIAAPDKGDELEERAYAEEQKDLEVEIDTRDPNATINTDIYSFLEPTEYVIGLLLDPCRNHAVDCCVDRFGEPAYVDSSVTIAEKIALVDESGAVLDVSVSRIGDRPSVFDPNCYLDDSSHPYRLQKTLTPSGLTVTKNYTNSGCIGRLRALIPMDEVVRPACWDYNDSINALASCYNSDGRKRDTCVAVGFMQTSYIIQCGGAFELSNHCGTFLELHEPGNEVILSQTRLLGQYPSGFRTTTLPLFFDGDRTRTICLGDYEIWWVQRTRYNFIVQKKKKFRITSPQCDFDFATNKYKNYHRIT
;
A
#
# COMPACT_ATOMS: atom_id res chain seq x y z
N MET A 1 26.61 27.66 -34.50
CA MET A 1 26.18 26.32 -34.07
C MET A 1 26.24 26.30 -32.56
N THR A 2 25.15 26.68 -31.90
CA THR A 2 25.02 26.66 -30.44
C THR A 2 24.40 25.32 -30.08
N SER A 3 25.20 24.49 -29.41
CA SER A 3 24.79 23.22 -28.82
C SER A 3 23.85 23.54 -27.65
N ASP A 4 22.55 23.36 -27.84
CA ASP A 4 21.58 23.27 -26.74
C ASP A 4 21.88 21.99 -25.96
N SER A 5 22.75 22.13 -24.96
CA SER A 5 22.87 21.16 -23.89
C SER A 5 21.56 21.19 -23.13
N ALA A 6 20.69 20.20 -23.38
CA ALA A 6 19.52 19.92 -22.56
C ALA A 6 19.99 19.84 -21.10
N THR A 7 19.72 20.90 -20.35
CA THR A 7 20.13 20.99 -18.95
C THR A 7 19.18 20.08 -18.21
N GLN A 8 19.64 18.86 -17.92
CA GLN A 8 18.86 17.90 -17.14
C GLN A 8 18.77 18.45 -15.72
N VAL A 9 17.64 19.08 -15.39
CA VAL A 9 17.37 19.57 -14.05
C VAL A 9 17.11 18.34 -13.19
N ILE A 10 18.14 17.84 -12.53
CA ILE A 10 17.98 16.83 -11.48
C ILE A 10 17.30 17.54 -10.32
N ALA A 11 16.00 17.29 -10.17
CA ALA A 11 15.18 17.89 -9.14
C ALA A 11 15.75 17.57 -7.74
N ALA A 12 15.61 18.52 -6.82
CA ALA A 12 15.78 18.22 -5.42
C ALA A 12 14.77 17.09 -5.04
N PRO A 13 15.20 16.03 -4.34
CA PRO A 13 14.40 14.81 -4.14
C PRO A 13 13.09 15.01 -3.35
N ASP A 14 12.89 16.20 -2.76
CA ASP A 14 11.70 16.64 -2.03
C ASP A 14 10.67 17.40 -2.89
N LYS A 15 11.00 17.74 -4.14
CA LYS A 15 10.12 18.50 -5.07
C LYS A 15 9.81 17.80 -6.39
N GLY A 16 10.22 16.53 -6.55
CA GLY A 16 9.93 15.75 -7.76
C GLY A 16 8.43 15.69 -8.07
N ASP A 17 7.62 15.44 -7.05
CA ASP A 17 6.17 15.29 -7.19
C ASP A 17 5.47 16.61 -7.65
N GLU A 18 5.92 17.78 -7.17
CA GLU A 18 5.39 19.10 -7.59
C GLU A 18 5.70 19.42 -9.06
N LEU A 19 6.89 19.02 -9.51
CA LEU A 19 7.32 19.22 -10.89
C LEU A 19 6.59 18.27 -11.83
N GLU A 20 6.33 17.03 -11.39
CA GLU A 20 5.55 16.06 -12.14
C GLU A 20 4.09 16.51 -12.29
N GLU A 21 3.47 17.03 -11.23
CA GLU A 21 2.12 17.61 -11.30
C GLU A 21 2.04 18.88 -12.15
N ARG A 22 3.00 19.81 -12.01
CA ARG A 22 3.04 20.99 -12.88
C ARG A 22 3.24 20.61 -14.34
N ALA A 23 4.14 19.66 -14.61
CA ALA A 23 4.33 19.13 -15.95
C ALA A 23 3.06 18.47 -16.48
N TYR A 24 2.24 17.82 -15.64
CA TYR A 24 0.95 17.28 -16.05
C TYR A 24 -0.01 18.37 -16.53
N ALA A 25 -0.20 19.42 -15.72
CA ALA A 25 -1.09 20.51 -16.06
C ALA A 25 -0.60 21.30 -17.29
N GLU A 26 0.71 21.49 -17.45
CA GLU A 26 1.30 22.12 -18.63
C GLU A 26 1.13 21.24 -19.88
N GLU A 27 1.41 19.94 -19.80
CA GLU A 27 1.21 19.01 -20.93
C GLU A 27 -0.26 18.89 -21.34
N GLN A 28 -1.19 18.84 -20.39
CA GLN A 28 -2.62 18.85 -20.71
C GLN A 28 -3.00 20.06 -21.54
N LYS A 29 -2.52 21.24 -21.14
CA LYS A 29 -2.77 22.49 -21.86
C LYS A 29 -2.16 22.48 -23.26
N ASP A 30 -0.95 21.97 -23.42
CA ASP A 30 -0.29 21.88 -24.73
C ASP A 30 -1.01 20.88 -25.66
N LEU A 31 -1.49 19.76 -25.12
CA LEU A 31 -2.29 18.77 -25.84
C LEU A 31 -3.67 19.33 -26.25
N GLU A 32 -4.34 20.06 -25.36
CA GLU A 32 -5.59 20.77 -25.69
C GLU A 32 -5.38 21.72 -26.87
N VAL A 33 -4.28 22.47 -26.89
CA VAL A 33 -3.91 23.36 -28.00
C VAL A 33 -3.60 22.56 -29.28
N GLU A 34 -2.87 21.44 -29.21
CA GLU A 34 -2.61 20.57 -30.37
C GLU A 34 -3.91 19.99 -30.96
N ILE A 35 -4.88 19.66 -30.11
CA ILE A 35 -6.17 19.11 -30.53
C ILE A 35 -7.06 20.21 -31.14
N ASP A 36 -7.19 21.37 -30.47
CA ASP A 36 -7.97 22.51 -30.96
C ASP A 36 -7.45 23.03 -32.31
N THR A 37 -6.12 23.05 -32.49
CA THR A 37 -5.50 23.41 -33.78
C THR A 37 -5.76 22.38 -34.88
N ARG A 38 -6.02 21.12 -34.55
CA ARG A 38 -6.31 20.05 -35.52
C ARG A 38 -7.79 19.92 -35.84
N ASP A 39 -8.67 20.14 -34.87
CA ASP A 39 -10.13 20.16 -35.03
C ASP A 39 -10.76 21.14 -34.02
N PRO A 40 -11.14 22.36 -34.44
CA PRO A 40 -11.66 23.40 -33.56
C PRO A 40 -13.06 23.12 -32.99
N ASN A 41 -13.69 22.01 -33.37
CA ASN A 41 -14.95 21.53 -32.80
C ASN A 41 -14.76 20.31 -31.88
N ALA A 42 -13.53 19.85 -31.67
CA ALA A 42 -13.24 18.67 -30.87
C ALA A 42 -13.15 19.01 -29.37
N THR A 43 -14.23 18.76 -28.61
CA THR A 43 -14.15 18.61 -27.15
C THR A 43 -13.65 17.19 -26.82
N ILE A 44 -12.35 16.93 -27.00
CA ILE A 44 -11.76 15.63 -26.66
C ILE A 44 -11.21 15.71 -25.24
N ASN A 45 -11.91 15.08 -24.31
CA ASN A 45 -11.27 14.67 -23.06
C ASN A 45 -10.19 13.63 -23.42
N THR A 46 -8.93 13.91 -23.11
CA THR A 46 -7.81 12.98 -23.33
C THR A 46 -7.65 11.96 -22.20
N ASP A 47 -8.28 12.24 -21.05
CA ASP A 47 -8.32 11.38 -19.87
C ASP A 47 -9.57 10.48 -19.92
N ILE A 48 -9.79 9.81 -21.05
CA ILE A 48 -10.87 8.83 -21.15
C ILE A 48 -10.44 7.59 -20.38
N TYR A 49 -11.21 7.24 -19.36
CA TYR A 49 -11.00 6.01 -18.61
C TYR A 49 -11.69 4.83 -19.28
N SER A 50 -10.95 3.75 -19.42
CA SER A 50 -11.47 2.44 -19.79
C SER A 50 -11.10 1.43 -18.71
N PHE A 51 -12.05 0.62 -18.28
CA PHE A 51 -11.80 -0.40 -17.28
C PHE A 51 -11.53 -1.74 -17.96
N LEU A 52 -10.33 -2.28 -17.74
CA LEU A 52 -9.90 -3.57 -18.31
C LEU A 52 -9.02 -4.30 -17.32
N GLU A 53 -9.63 -5.11 -16.46
CA GLU A 53 -8.90 -5.96 -15.53
C GLU A 53 -8.12 -7.06 -16.29
N PRO A 54 -6.82 -7.24 -16.02
CA PRO A 54 -6.01 -8.21 -16.73
C PRO A 54 -6.39 -9.65 -16.36
N THR A 55 -6.43 -10.53 -17.36
CA THR A 55 -6.73 -11.96 -17.19
C THR A 55 -5.48 -12.84 -17.17
N GLU A 56 -4.37 -12.36 -17.75
CA GLU A 56 -3.14 -13.13 -17.96
C GLU A 56 -2.10 -12.93 -16.85
N TYR A 57 -2.23 -11.85 -16.07
CA TYR A 57 -1.33 -11.52 -14.98
C TYR A 57 -2.09 -10.93 -13.81
N VAL A 58 -1.46 -10.97 -12.63
CA VAL A 58 -2.08 -10.52 -11.38
C VAL A 58 -1.36 -9.26 -10.90
N ILE A 59 -2.14 -8.27 -10.47
CA ILE A 59 -1.67 -7.07 -9.76
C ILE A 59 -2.03 -7.21 -8.27
N GLY A 60 -1.06 -6.97 -7.38
CA GLY A 60 -1.23 -6.90 -5.93
C GLY A 60 -0.97 -5.49 -5.41
N LEU A 61 -1.81 -5.02 -4.48
CA LEU A 61 -1.68 -3.71 -3.82
C LEU A 61 -1.92 -3.87 -2.31
N LEU A 62 -0.97 -3.38 -1.50
CA LEU A 62 -1.00 -3.36 -0.04
C LEU A 62 -0.79 -1.93 0.45
N LEU A 63 -1.57 -1.51 1.44
CA LEU A 63 -1.49 -0.17 2.01
C LEU A 63 -0.73 -0.20 3.33
N ASP A 64 0.29 0.64 3.43
CA ASP A 64 1.18 0.76 4.60
C ASP A 64 1.81 -0.58 5.05
N PRO A 65 2.40 -1.38 4.14
CA PRO A 65 2.77 -2.77 4.39
C PRO A 65 3.86 -2.98 5.44
N CYS A 66 4.60 -1.92 5.78
CA CYS A 66 5.72 -1.95 6.72
C CYS A 66 5.46 -1.13 7.98
N ARG A 67 4.18 -0.88 8.33
CA ARG A 67 3.83 -0.24 9.59
C ARG A 67 4.49 -0.96 10.77
N ASN A 68 5.27 -0.21 11.55
CA ASN A 68 6.05 -0.70 12.70
C ASN A 68 7.15 -1.72 12.38
N HIS A 69 7.59 -1.81 11.12
CA HIS A 69 8.70 -2.63 10.65
C HIS A 69 9.75 -1.77 9.93
N ALA A 70 10.85 -2.40 9.49
CA ALA A 70 11.82 -1.76 8.62
C ALA A 70 11.17 -1.33 7.28
N VAL A 71 11.67 -0.26 6.66
CA VAL A 71 11.08 0.32 5.44
C VAL A 71 11.07 -0.63 4.23
N ASP A 72 11.98 -1.59 4.21
CA ASP A 72 12.16 -2.60 3.18
C ASP A 72 11.50 -3.94 3.54
N CYS A 73 10.69 -3.99 4.60
CA CYS A 73 10.14 -5.24 5.13
C CYS A 73 9.37 -6.08 4.10
N CYS A 74 8.84 -5.44 3.05
CA CYS A 74 8.02 -6.07 2.04
C CYS A 74 8.70 -6.21 0.67
N VAL A 75 9.91 -5.68 0.54
CA VAL A 75 10.66 -5.73 -0.72
C VAL A 75 11.08 -7.18 -0.99
N ASP A 76 10.79 -7.67 -2.20
CA ASP A 76 11.09 -9.04 -2.63
C ASP A 76 10.33 -10.15 -1.89
N ARG A 77 9.27 -9.80 -1.13
CA ARG A 77 8.42 -10.75 -0.40
C ARG A 77 7.02 -10.80 -1.00
N PHE A 78 6.36 -11.96 -0.97
CA PHE A 78 4.98 -12.12 -1.48
C PHE A 78 3.93 -11.95 -0.36
N GLY A 79 4.38 -11.78 0.88
CA GLY A 79 3.58 -11.87 2.10
C GLY A 79 4.24 -12.81 3.10
N GLU A 80 4.30 -12.41 4.37
CA GLU A 80 4.60 -13.33 5.47
C GLU A 80 3.30 -13.98 5.96
N PRO A 81 3.33 -15.23 6.44
CA PRO A 81 2.14 -15.83 7.03
C PRO A 81 1.62 -14.93 8.17
N ALA A 82 0.30 -14.76 8.22
CA ALA A 82 -0.44 -13.95 9.19
C ALA A 82 -0.09 -14.34 10.65
N TYR A 83 0.45 -15.54 10.85
CA TYR A 83 0.89 -16.08 12.13
C TYR A 83 2.12 -16.98 11.96
N VAL A 84 3.32 -16.44 12.16
CA VAL A 84 4.48 -17.25 12.60
C VAL A 84 4.52 -17.21 14.11
N ASP A 85 4.02 -18.27 14.74
CA ASP A 85 4.26 -18.51 16.14
C ASP A 85 5.71 -18.99 16.30
N SER A 86 6.55 -18.18 16.97
CA SER A 86 7.92 -18.54 17.32
C SER A 86 8.01 -19.79 18.22
N SER A 87 6.89 -20.28 18.75
CA SER A 87 6.82 -21.47 19.60
C SER A 87 6.49 -22.78 18.85
N VAL A 88 6.28 -22.75 17.52
CA VAL A 88 6.05 -23.97 16.71
C VAL A 88 7.20 -24.27 15.77
N THR A 89 8.40 -24.42 16.33
CA THR A 89 9.46 -25.26 15.74
C THR A 89 9.30 -26.71 16.20
N ILE A 90 8.13 -27.32 16.01
CA ILE A 90 7.92 -28.73 16.39
C ILE A 90 7.40 -29.56 15.21
N ALA A 91 8.30 -30.47 14.80
CA ALA A 91 8.14 -31.76 14.15
C ALA A 91 8.10 -31.92 12.62
N GLU A 92 7.98 -30.87 11.81
CA GLU A 92 8.38 -30.94 10.39
C GLU A 92 9.18 -29.70 10.03
N LYS A 93 10.49 -29.75 10.30
CA LYS A 93 11.45 -28.82 9.70
C LYS A 93 11.52 -29.15 8.21
N ILE A 94 10.62 -28.57 7.41
CA ILE A 94 10.87 -28.44 5.98
C ILE A 94 11.93 -27.35 5.86
N ALA A 95 13.20 -27.76 5.97
CA ALA A 95 14.33 -26.89 5.66
C ALA A 95 14.33 -26.69 4.15
N LEU A 96 14.05 -25.48 3.69
CA LEU A 96 14.30 -25.12 2.30
C LEU A 96 15.81 -25.16 2.11
N VAL A 97 16.26 -25.85 1.07
CA VAL A 97 17.67 -25.89 0.68
C VAL A 97 17.83 -25.08 -0.60
N ASP A 98 18.96 -24.40 -0.74
CA ASP A 98 19.34 -23.79 -2.01
C ASP A 98 19.71 -24.86 -3.05
N GLU A 99 20.05 -24.40 -4.25
CA GLU A 99 20.50 -25.23 -5.38
C GLU A 99 21.79 -26.03 -5.12
N SER A 100 22.52 -25.69 -4.06
CA SER A 100 23.69 -26.44 -3.59
C SER A 100 23.37 -27.42 -2.45
N GLY A 101 22.13 -27.44 -1.97
CA GLY A 101 21.69 -28.25 -0.84
C GLY A 101 21.91 -27.61 0.53
N ALA A 102 22.33 -26.33 0.59
CA ALA A 102 22.53 -25.63 1.85
C ALA A 102 21.21 -25.10 2.41
N VAL A 103 21.01 -25.26 3.72
CA VAL A 103 19.77 -24.86 4.39
C VAL A 103 19.65 -23.33 4.38
N LEU A 104 18.54 -22.85 3.83
CA LEU A 104 18.16 -21.45 3.80
C LEU A 104 17.64 -20.99 5.17
N ASP A 105 17.84 -19.70 5.47
CA ASP A 105 17.43 -19.09 6.73
C ASP A 105 15.89 -19.18 6.94
N VAL A 106 15.45 -19.26 8.19
CA VAL A 106 14.02 -19.39 8.52
C VAL A 106 13.23 -18.16 8.05
N SER A 107 13.87 -16.99 7.96
CA SER A 107 13.29 -15.74 7.45
C SER A 107 12.95 -15.75 5.96
N VAL A 108 13.48 -16.68 5.16
CA VAL A 108 13.12 -16.86 3.74
C VAL A 108 12.11 -18.00 3.51
N SER A 109 11.68 -18.67 4.57
CA SER A 109 10.74 -19.79 4.50
C SER A 109 9.29 -19.31 4.42
N ARG A 110 8.65 -19.56 3.26
CA ARG A 110 7.21 -19.34 3.05
C ARG A 110 6.41 -20.47 3.69
N ILE A 111 6.27 -20.44 5.01
CA ILE A 111 5.31 -21.31 5.69
C ILE A 111 3.90 -20.76 5.39
N GLY A 112 3.00 -21.60 4.88
CA GLY A 112 1.61 -21.20 4.64
C GLY A 112 0.85 -20.92 5.93
N ASP A 113 -0.17 -20.06 5.86
CA ASP A 113 -1.05 -19.75 6.99
C ASP A 113 -1.64 -21.01 7.61
N ARG A 114 -1.54 -21.13 8.94
CA ARG A 114 -2.41 -22.03 9.70
C ARG A 114 -3.71 -21.30 10.01
N PRO A 115 -4.88 -21.88 9.72
CA PRO A 115 -6.16 -21.23 9.97
C PRO A 115 -6.28 -20.88 11.47
N SER A 116 -6.60 -19.61 11.74
CA SER A 116 -6.90 -19.12 13.09
C SER A 116 -8.26 -19.66 13.53
N VAL A 117 -8.26 -20.78 14.24
CA VAL A 117 -9.48 -21.34 14.83
C VAL A 117 -9.61 -20.81 16.25
N PHE A 118 -10.79 -20.28 16.59
CA PHE A 118 -11.10 -19.94 17.98
C PHE A 118 -11.01 -21.22 18.82
N ASP A 119 -10.04 -21.27 19.74
CA ASP A 119 -9.91 -22.39 20.65
C ASP A 119 -10.77 -22.13 21.89
N PRO A 120 -11.93 -22.80 22.05
CA PRO A 120 -12.83 -22.60 23.18
C PRO A 120 -12.22 -23.03 24.52
N ASN A 121 -11.05 -23.69 24.51
CA ASN A 121 -10.36 -24.16 25.71
C ASN A 121 -9.32 -23.17 26.26
N CYS A 122 -9.24 -21.96 25.68
CA CYS A 122 -8.38 -20.89 26.14
C CYS A 122 -9.13 -19.87 27.02
N TYR A 123 -8.66 -19.73 28.26
CA TYR A 123 -9.24 -18.87 29.29
C TYR A 123 -8.31 -17.69 29.61
N LEU A 124 -8.86 -16.66 30.27
CA LEU A 124 -8.10 -15.52 30.79
C LEU A 124 -8.23 -15.49 32.31
N ASP A 125 -7.17 -15.12 33.00
CA ASP A 125 -7.25 -14.79 34.42
C ASP A 125 -7.56 -13.31 34.66
N ASP A 126 -7.65 -12.92 35.93
CA ASP A 126 -8.00 -11.55 36.35
C ASP A 126 -6.96 -10.49 35.92
N SER A 127 -5.77 -10.92 35.49
CA SER A 127 -4.69 -10.08 34.97
C SER A 127 -4.56 -10.18 33.45
N SER A 128 -5.56 -10.73 32.76
CA SER A 128 -5.60 -10.92 31.30
C SER A 128 -4.51 -11.84 30.74
N HIS A 129 -3.90 -12.72 31.56
CA HIS A 129 -2.95 -13.71 31.06
C HIS A 129 -3.71 -14.94 30.54
N PRO A 130 -3.47 -15.37 29.28
CA PRO A 130 -4.14 -16.52 28.72
C PRO A 130 -3.57 -17.82 29.28
N TYR A 131 -4.45 -18.78 29.57
CA TYR A 131 -4.08 -20.10 30.08
C TYR A 131 -5.01 -21.18 29.54
N ARG A 132 -4.52 -22.43 29.57
CA ARG A 132 -5.32 -23.63 29.30
C ARG A 132 -5.49 -24.44 30.58
N LEU A 133 -6.65 -25.04 30.78
CA LEU A 133 -6.86 -25.97 31.90
C LEU A 133 -6.20 -27.31 31.59
N GLN A 134 -5.20 -27.69 32.38
CA GLN A 134 -4.56 -28.99 32.32
C GLN A 134 -5.21 -29.93 33.34
N LYS A 135 -5.78 -31.02 32.84
CA LYS A 135 -6.44 -32.05 33.62
C LYS A 135 -5.49 -33.22 33.81
N THR A 136 -5.05 -33.46 35.04
CA THR A 136 -4.18 -34.58 35.40
C THR A 136 -4.95 -35.56 36.27
N LEU A 137 -5.20 -36.76 35.75
CA LEU A 137 -5.81 -37.84 36.51
C LEU A 137 -4.73 -38.57 37.30
N THR A 138 -4.90 -38.61 38.62
CA THR A 138 -4.02 -39.33 39.55
C THR A 138 -4.82 -40.41 40.28
N PRO A 139 -4.16 -41.40 40.92
CA PRO A 139 -4.86 -42.38 41.77
C PRO A 139 -5.69 -41.75 42.89
N SER A 140 -5.33 -40.54 43.33
CA SER A 140 -6.04 -39.72 44.32
C SER A 140 -7.19 -38.87 43.75
N GLY A 141 -7.41 -38.88 42.43
CA GLY A 141 -8.49 -38.15 41.76
C GLY A 141 -8.04 -37.25 40.60
N LEU A 142 -8.98 -36.48 40.09
CA LEU A 142 -8.76 -35.51 39.00
C LEU A 142 -8.25 -34.19 39.58
N THR A 143 -7.07 -33.76 39.10
CA THR A 143 -6.50 -32.46 39.43
C THR A 143 -6.60 -31.55 38.21
N VAL A 144 -7.16 -30.36 38.37
CA VAL A 144 -7.26 -29.36 37.30
C VAL A 144 -6.34 -28.19 37.65
N THR A 145 -5.39 -27.89 36.79
CA THR A 145 -4.39 -26.82 37.00
C THR A 145 -4.41 -25.83 35.84
N LYS A 146 -4.05 -24.57 36.09
CA LYS A 146 -3.89 -23.56 35.04
C LYS A 146 -2.49 -23.70 34.44
N ASN A 147 -2.42 -24.01 33.15
CA ASN A 147 -1.17 -24.04 32.43
C ASN A 147 -1.01 -22.75 31.61
N TYR A 148 -0.02 -21.95 32.00
CA TYR A 148 0.34 -20.69 31.36
C TYR A 148 1.44 -20.86 30.29
N THR A 149 2.28 -21.89 30.40
CA THR A 149 3.48 -22.07 29.57
C THR A 149 3.23 -23.10 28.48
N ASN A 150 3.52 -22.78 27.21
CA ASN A 150 3.25 -23.65 26.05
C ASN A 150 1.77 -24.07 25.94
N SER A 151 0.85 -23.24 26.43
CA SER A 151 -0.58 -23.53 26.45
C SER A 151 -1.22 -23.47 25.06
N GLY A 152 -0.54 -22.89 24.06
CA GLY A 152 -1.07 -22.59 22.72
C GLY A 152 -2.12 -21.48 22.72
N CYS A 153 -2.44 -20.92 23.88
CA CYS A 153 -3.46 -19.89 24.04
C CYS A 153 -2.86 -18.50 23.82
N ILE A 154 -2.76 -18.08 22.55
CA ILE A 154 -2.21 -16.76 22.17
C ILE A 154 -3.33 -15.84 21.63
N GLY A 155 -4.40 -16.42 21.06
CA GLY A 155 -5.39 -15.67 20.28
C GLY A 155 -6.39 -14.79 21.06
N ARG A 156 -6.64 -15.05 22.35
CA ARG A 156 -7.71 -14.34 23.07
C ARG A 156 -7.32 -12.92 23.51
N LEU A 157 -6.04 -12.66 23.79
CA LEU A 157 -5.54 -11.31 24.06
C LEU A 157 -5.59 -10.44 22.79
N ARG A 158 -5.19 -10.97 21.63
CA ARG A 158 -5.22 -10.24 20.35
C ARG A 158 -6.64 -9.84 19.90
N ALA A 159 -7.67 -10.56 20.36
CA ALA A 159 -9.08 -10.21 20.12
C ALA A 159 -9.62 -9.15 21.10
N LEU A 160 -8.88 -8.84 22.17
CA LEU A 160 -9.27 -7.88 23.22
C LEU A 160 -8.38 -6.63 23.28
N ILE A 161 -7.20 -6.69 22.66
CA ILE A 161 -6.32 -5.54 22.45
C ILE A 161 -6.91 -4.69 21.30
N PRO A 162 -6.95 -3.36 21.43
CA PRO A 162 -7.31 -2.47 20.33
C PRO A 162 -6.53 -2.82 19.06
N MET A 163 -7.21 -2.95 17.92
CA MET A 163 -6.59 -3.47 16.67
C MET A 163 -5.40 -2.64 16.19
N ASP A 164 -5.33 -1.37 16.59
CA ASP A 164 -4.24 -0.41 16.37
C ASP A 164 -2.96 -0.74 17.16
N GLU A 165 -3.06 -1.47 18.27
CA GLU A 165 -1.90 -1.93 19.06
C GLU A 165 -1.38 -3.31 18.60
N VAL A 166 -2.14 -4.01 17.74
CA VAL A 166 -1.73 -5.31 17.22
C VAL A 166 -0.73 -5.13 16.08
N VAL A 167 0.56 -5.35 16.38
CA VAL A 167 1.61 -5.43 15.35
C VAL A 167 1.32 -6.60 14.41
N ARG A 168 1.03 -6.29 13.14
CA ARG A 168 0.84 -7.30 12.08
C ARG A 168 2.18 -7.79 11.55
N PRO A 169 2.23 -8.95 10.88
CA PRO A 169 3.42 -9.37 10.13
C PRO A 169 3.85 -8.33 9.10
N ALA A 170 5.08 -8.45 8.62
CA ALA A 170 5.51 -7.65 7.48
C ALA A 170 4.67 -7.98 6.23
N CYS A 171 4.56 -7.02 5.29
CA CYS A 171 3.67 -7.14 4.12
C CYS A 171 2.18 -7.27 4.46
N TRP A 172 1.70 -6.59 5.50
CA TRP A 172 0.28 -6.60 5.85
C TRP A 172 -0.50 -5.48 5.15
N ASP A 173 -1.76 -5.73 4.78
CA ASP A 173 -2.61 -4.68 4.21
C ASP A 173 -3.38 -3.91 5.30
N TYR A 174 -3.02 -2.65 5.54
CA TYR A 174 -3.69 -1.75 6.49
C TYR A 174 -4.69 -0.81 5.81
N ASN A 175 -5.38 -1.30 4.78
CA ASN A 175 -6.30 -0.49 3.97
C ASN A 175 -7.50 0.08 4.73
N ASP A 176 -7.74 -0.30 5.99
CA ASP A 176 -8.84 0.19 6.82
C ASP A 176 -8.43 1.28 7.83
N SER A 177 -7.14 1.59 7.94
CA SER A 177 -6.56 2.35 9.05
C SER A 177 -5.46 3.32 8.61
N ILE A 178 -5.64 3.98 7.46
CA ILE A 178 -4.65 4.93 6.93
C ILE A 178 -4.88 6.32 7.53
N ASN A 179 -3.80 6.93 8.04
CA ASN A 179 -3.78 8.31 8.50
C ASN A 179 -3.10 9.18 7.45
N ALA A 180 -3.84 10.10 6.83
CA ALA A 180 -3.33 10.94 5.76
C ALA A 180 -2.28 11.96 6.24
N LEU A 181 -2.27 12.32 7.52
CA LEU A 181 -1.22 13.17 8.12
C LEU A 181 0.06 12.41 8.48
N ALA A 182 0.05 11.08 8.41
CA ALA A 182 1.24 10.31 8.73
C ALA A 182 2.32 10.51 7.65
N SER A 183 3.56 10.43 8.09
CA SER A 183 4.69 10.32 7.19
C SER A 183 4.88 8.86 6.77
N CYS A 184 5.34 8.64 5.54
CA CYS A 184 5.71 7.34 5.01
C CYS A 184 7.17 7.33 4.55
N TYR A 185 7.68 6.16 4.18
CA TYR A 185 9.07 5.99 3.78
C TYR A 185 9.14 5.34 2.40
N ASN A 186 10.04 5.85 1.58
CA ASN A 186 10.49 5.18 0.36
C ASN A 186 11.26 3.90 0.70
N SER A 187 11.43 3.03 -0.29
CA SER A 187 12.22 1.80 -0.15
C SER A 187 13.69 2.06 0.20
N ASP A 188 14.21 3.26 -0.07
CA ASP A 188 15.57 3.70 0.32
C ASP A 188 15.63 4.34 1.72
N GLY A 189 14.52 4.36 2.46
CA GLY A 189 14.41 4.91 3.81
C GLY A 189 14.21 6.42 3.87
N ARG A 190 14.05 7.11 2.73
CA ARG A 190 13.73 8.55 2.74
C ARG A 190 12.30 8.77 3.22
N LYS A 191 12.16 9.61 4.24
CA LYS A 191 10.88 10.04 4.79
C LYS A 191 10.19 11.03 3.86
N ARG A 192 8.89 10.86 3.65
CA ARG A 192 7.98 11.81 3.00
C ARG A 192 6.83 12.11 3.96
N ASP A 193 6.37 13.35 4.01
CA ASP A 193 5.24 13.74 4.84
C ASP A 193 3.93 13.66 4.07
N THR A 194 2.82 13.40 4.76
CA THR A 194 1.47 13.32 4.17
C THR A 194 1.40 12.32 3.00
N CYS A 195 1.72 11.07 3.29
CA CYS A 195 1.78 10.04 2.26
C CYS A 195 1.48 8.65 2.83
N VAL A 196 1.22 7.69 1.95
CA VAL A 196 1.09 6.28 2.30
C VAL A 196 2.11 5.45 1.51
N ALA A 197 2.78 4.53 2.20
CA ALA A 197 3.59 3.53 1.52
C ALA A 197 2.65 2.52 0.83
N VAL A 198 2.88 2.26 -0.44
CA VAL A 198 2.12 1.27 -1.21
C VAL A 198 3.05 0.14 -1.60
N GLY A 199 2.75 -1.05 -1.07
CA GLY A 199 3.31 -2.30 -1.57
C GLY A 199 2.62 -2.66 -2.85
N PHE A 200 3.36 -2.77 -3.95
CA PHE A 200 2.82 -3.14 -5.25
C PHE A 200 3.54 -4.36 -5.83
N MET A 201 2.79 -5.20 -6.53
CA MET A 201 3.28 -6.42 -7.17
C MET A 201 2.58 -6.59 -8.52
N GLN A 202 3.30 -7.07 -9.53
CA GLN A 202 2.68 -7.55 -10.77
C GLN A 202 3.42 -8.80 -11.28
N THR A 203 2.71 -9.79 -11.83
CA THR A 203 3.34 -10.96 -12.48
C THR A 203 3.75 -10.72 -13.94
N SER A 204 3.70 -9.46 -14.39
CA SER A 204 4.05 -8.99 -15.74
C SER A 204 4.87 -7.70 -15.63
N TYR A 205 5.36 -7.17 -16.75
CA TYR A 205 6.20 -5.97 -16.79
C TYR A 205 5.40 -4.67 -16.52
N ILE A 206 6.01 -3.74 -15.78
CA ILE A 206 5.47 -2.39 -15.57
C ILE A 206 5.81 -1.55 -16.78
N ILE A 207 4.80 -1.17 -17.56
CA ILE A 207 5.00 -0.50 -18.83
C ILE A 207 5.48 0.94 -18.59
N GLN A 208 6.61 1.27 -19.21
CA GLN A 208 7.18 2.59 -19.23
C GLN A 208 7.19 3.15 -20.64
N CYS A 209 7.18 4.47 -20.74
CA CYS A 209 7.33 5.15 -22.01
C CYS A 209 8.80 5.43 -22.31
N GLY A 210 9.11 5.55 -23.59
CA GLY A 210 10.47 5.83 -24.06
C GLY A 210 10.51 7.03 -24.99
N GLY A 211 11.73 7.52 -25.25
CA GLY A 211 11.97 8.65 -26.15
C GLY A 211 11.45 9.97 -25.59
N ALA A 212 10.92 10.83 -26.46
CA ALA A 212 10.47 12.18 -26.08
C ALA A 212 9.32 12.21 -25.06
N PHE A 213 8.63 11.08 -24.85
CA PHE A 213 7.48 10.96 -23.95
C PHE A 213 7.80 10.12 -22.69
N GLU A 214 9.07 9.80 -22.43
CA GLU A 214 9.50 9.01 -21.27
C GLU A 214 9.00 9.58 -19.94
N LEU A 215 8.97 10.91 -19.83
CA LEU A 215 8.51 11.64 -18.66
C LEU A 215 7.10 12.24 -18.83
N SER A 216 6.43 12.00 -19.94
CA SER A 216 5.06 12.51 -20.14
C SER A 216 4.10 11.85 -19.17
N ASN A 217 3.19 12.63 -18.62
CA ASN A 217 2.20 12.14 -17.67
C ASN A 217 1.00 11.44 -18.31
N HIS A 218 0.86 11.55 -19.64
CA HIS A 218 -0.06 10.72 -20.43
C HIS A 218 0.58 9.40 -20.89
N CYS A 219 1.72 9.03 -20.32
CA CYS A 219 2.46 7.87 -20.79
C CYS A 219 3.15 7.14 -19.63
N GLY A 220 2.72 5.90 -19.36
CA GLY A 220 3.36 5.03 -18.37
C GLY A 220 2.37 4.30 -17.48
N THR A 221 2.85 3.81 -16.34
CA THR A 221 2.03 3.15 -15.33
C THR A 221 1.97 4.01 -14.08
N PHE A 222 0.77 4.22 -13.54
CA PHE A 222 0.52 5.11 -12.41
C PHE A 222 -0.31 4.42 -11.34
N LEU A 223 -0.09 4.84 -10.09
CA LEU A 223 -1.05 4.69 -9.02
C LEU A 223 -1.73 6.04 -8.83
N GLU A 224 -3.05 6.05 -8.98
CA GLU A 224 -3.86 7.27 -8.87
C GLU A 224 -4.81 7.15 -7.70
N LEU A 225 -4.99 8.23 -6.97
CA LEU A 225 -5.94 8.35 -5.89
C LEU A 225 -7.23 8.99 -6.38
N HIS A 226 -8.35 8.31 -6.13
CA HIS A 226 -9.68 8.74 -6.55
C HIS A 226 -10.68 8.65 -5.40
N GLU A 227 -11.74 9.47 -5.46
CA GLU A 227 -12.96 9.16 -4.71
C GLU A 227 -13.67 7.96 -5.35
N PRO A 228 -14.48 7.19 -4.59
CA PRO A 228 -15.14 6.00 -5.12
C PRO A 228 -16.02 6.32 -6.33
N GLY A 229 -15.65 5.76 -7.49
CA GLY A 229 -16.38 5.95 -8.75
C GLY A 229 -16.26 7.35 -9.37
N ASN A 230 -15.37 8.19 -8.87
CA ASN A 230 -15.03 9.48 -9.45
C ASN A 230 -13.73 9.35 -10.26
N GLU A 231 -13.66 9.94 -11.44
CA GLU A 231 -12.48 9.88 -12.33
C GLU A 231 -11.49 11.03 -12.09
N VAL A 232 -11.82 11.95 -11.16
CA VAL A 232 -10.94 13.05 -10.75
C VAL A 232 -9.76 12.50 -9.96
N ILE A 233 -8.57 12.68 -10.52
CA ILE A 233 -7.30 12.34 -9.88
C ILE A 233 -7.04 13.34 -8.75
N LEU A 234 -7.10 12.88 -7.51
CA LEU A 234 -6.77 13.70 -6.33
C LEU A 234 -5.26 13.78 -6.09
N SER A 235 -4.55 12.71 -6.41
CA SER A 235 -3.11 12.56 -6.22
C SER A 235 -2.62 11.37 -7.05
N GLN A 236 -1.34 11.33 -7.40
CA GLN A 236 -0.77 10.28 -8.22
C GLN A 236 0.70 10.03 -7.93
N THR A 237 1.18 8.84 -8.29
CA THR A 237 2.61 8.55 -8.42
C THR A 237 2.86 7.67 -9.63
N ARG A 238 3.92 7.97 -10.38
CA ARG A 238 4.39 7.11 -11.47
C ARG A 238 5.12 5.90 -10.92
N LEU A 239 4.84 4.73 -11.48
CA LEU A 239 5.61 3.52 -11.22
C LEU A 239 6.75 3.42 -12.23
N LEU A 240 7.96 3.24 -11.71
CA LEU A 240 9.14 2.99 -12.53
C LEU A 240 9.31 1.49 -12.78
N GLY A 241 9.86 1.16 -13.94
CA GLY A 241 10.12 -0.20 -14.40
C GLY A 241 11.14 -0.86 -13.49
N GLN A 242 10.76 -2.00 -12.92
CA GLN A 242 11.60 -2.82 -12.06
C GLN A 242 11.31 -4.30 -12.36
N TYR A 243 12.28 -5.17 -12.10
CA TYR A 243 12.05 -6.62 -12.18
C TYR A 243 11.13 -7.04 -11.02
N PRO A 244 9.93 -7.59 -11.31
CA PRO A 244 9.00 -7.97 -10.26
C PRO A 244 9.40 -9.34 -9.69
N SER A 245 10.12 -9.32 -8.57
CA SER A 245 10.20 -10.47 -7.66
C SER A 245 9.45 -10.05 -6.40
N GLY A 246 8.27 -10.60 -6.13
CA GLY A 246 7.45 -10.22 -4.98
C GLY A 246 6.92 -8.78 -5.01
N PHE A 247 6.62 -8.24 -3.83
CA PHE A 247 6.21 -6.86 -3.64
C PHE A 247 7.42 -5.91 -3.70
N ARG A 248 7.15 -4.72 -4.22
CA ARG A 248 8.01 -3.54 -4.17
C ARG A 248 7.26 -2.45 -3.45
N THR A 249 7.97 -1.48 -2.90
CA THR A 249 7.34 -0.36 -2.17
C THR A 249 7.56 0.93 -2.94
N THR A 250 6.50 1.70 -3.11
CA THR A 250 6.53 3.10 -3.53
C THR A 250 5.76 3.95 -2.51
N THR A 251 5.76 5.26 -2.67
CA THR A 251 4.96 6.17 -1.87
C THR A 251 3.91 6.85 -2.73
N LEU A 252 2.67 6.86 -2.27
CA LEU A 252 1.59 7.66 -2.86
C LEU A 252 1.38 8.91 -1.99
N PRO A 253 1.58 10.13 -2.52
CA PRO A 253 1.27 11.34 -1.78
C PRO A 253 -0.23 11.42 -1.50
N LEU A 254 -0.61 11.98 -0.35
CA LEU A 254 -2.01 12.15 0.07
C LEU A 254 -2.39 13.64 0.17
N PHE A 255 -1.70 14.48 -0.61
CA PHE A 255 -2.09 15.87 -0.79
C PHE A 255 -3.38 15.95 -1.61
N PHE A 256 -4.24 16.90 -1.28
CA PHE A 256 -5.50 17.07 -2.00
C PHE A 256 -5.26 17.94 -3.24
N ASP A 257 -5.47 17.35 -4.44
CA ASP A 257 -5.39 18.06 -5.72
C ASP A 257 -4.04 18.77 -5.93
N GLY A 258 -2.95 18.08 -5.54
CA GLY A 258 -1.57 18.59 -5.60
C GLY A 258 -1.24 19.74 -4.63
N ASP A 259 -2.21 20.28 -3.89
CA ASP A 259 -1.98 21.37 -2.94
C ASP A 259 -1.32 20.83 -1.66
N ARG A 260 -0.02 21.03 -1.51
CA ARG A 260 0.74 20.63 -0.31
C ARG A 260 0.30 21.31 1.00
N THR A 261 -0.57 22.31 0.94
CA THR A 261 -1.18 22.90 2.13
C THR A 261 -2.46 22.17 2.54
N ARG A 262 -2.87 21.14 1.78
CA ARG A 262 -4.10 20.38 1.98
C ARG A 262 -3.83 18.89 1.86
N THR A 263 -4.50 18.10 2.67
CA THR A 263 -4.49 16.64 2.57
C THR A 263 -5.91 16.12 2.39
N ILE A 264 -6.04 14.93 1.81
CA ILE A 264 -7.29 14.18 1.86
C ILE A 264 -7.68 13.93 3.32
N CYS A 265 -8.98 13.92 3.58
CA CYS A 265 -9.53 13.80 4.93
C CYS A 265 -10.28 12.48 5.12
N LEU A 266 -10.93 12.31 6.26
CA LEU A 266 -11.67 11.10 6.61
C LEU A 266 -12.68 10.73 5.54
N GLY A 267 -12.56 9.53 4.99
CA GLY A 267 -13.38 9.07 3.87
C GLY A 267 -12.93 7.74 3.31
N ASP A 268 -13.74 7.18 2.43
CA ASP A 268 -13.40 6.01 1.63
C ASP A 268 -12.84 6.47 0.29
N TYR A 269 -11.75 5.85 -0.18
CA TYR A 269 -11.04 6.21 -1.40
C TYR A 269 -10.62 4.96 -2.18
N GLU A 270 -10.20 5.16 -3.42
CA GLU A 270 -9.72 4.10 -4.30
C GLU A 270 -8.33 4.44 -4.85
N ILE A 271 -7.41 3.47 -4.79
CA ILE A 271 -6.18 3.49 -5.59
C ILE A 271 -6.47 2.78 -6.90
N TRP A 272 -6.26 3.47 -8.01
CA TRP A 272 -6.40 2.91 -9.35
C TRP A 272 -5.01 2.64 -9.90
N TRP A 273 -4.78 1.40 -10.32
CA TRP A 273 -3.64 1.05 -11.16
C TRP A 273 -4.00 1.38 -12.60
N VAL A 274 -3.34 2.39 -13.16
CA VAL A 274 -3.68 2.92 -14.47
C VAL A 274 -2.49 2.83 -15.40
N GLN A 275 -2.71 2.19 -16.55
CA GLN A 275 -1.80 2.27 -17.67
C GLN A 275 -2.25 3.42 -18.58
N ARG A 276 -1.45 4.48 -18.63
CA ARG A 276 -1.71 5.64 -19.47
C ARG A 276 -1.03 5.49 -20.82
N THR A 277 -1.81 5.78 -21.85
CA THR A 277 -1.34 6.02 -23.21
C THR A 277 -1.68 7.46 -23.59
N ARG A 278 -1.09 7.97 -24.66
CA ARG A 278 -1.29 9.37 -25.11
C ARG A 278 -2.75 9.81 -25.21
N TYR A 279 -3.69 8.87 -25.39
CA TYR A 279 -5.11 9.18 -25.65
C TYR A 279 -6.10 8.38 -24.80
N ASN A 280 -5.64 7.49 -23.92
CA ASN A 280 -6.53 6.58 -23.17
C ASN A 280 -5.88 6.10 -21.88
N PHE A 281 -6.65 6.11 -20.80
CA PHE A 281 -6.25 5.69 -19.47
C PHE A 281 -6.93 4.35 -19.17
N ILE A 282 -6.14 3.30 -19.06
CA ILE A 282 -6.64 1.93 -18.89
C ILE A 282 -6.50 1.56 -17.41
N VAL A 283 -7.63 1.49 -16.71
CA VAL A 283 -7.68 1.05 -15.32
C VAL A 283 -7.63 -0.47 -15.28
N GLN A 284 -6.54 -1.01 -14.74
CA GLN A 284 -6.30 -2.45 -14.64
C GLN A 284 -6.68 -3.02 -13.27
N LYS A 285 -6.66 -2.19 -12.23
CA LYS A 285 -7.10 -2.59 -10.89
C LYS A 285 -7.59 -1.40 -10.08
N LYS A 286 -8.62 -1.61 -9.26
CA LYS A 286 -9.07 -0.66 -8.24
C LYS A 286 -8.94 -1.30 -6.86
N LYS A 287 -8.33 -0.59 -5.91
CA LYS A 287 -8.15 -1.02 -4.52
C LYS A 287 -8.80 -0.01 -3.59
N LYS A 288 -9.83 -0.46 -2.87
CA LYS A 288 -10.53 0.34 -1.86
C LYS A 288 -9.74 0.40 -0.56
N PHE A 289 -9.70 1.58 0.03
CA PHE A 289 -9.12 1.82 1.34
C PHE A 289 -9.82 2.99 2.04
N ARG A 290 -9.56 3.17 3.34
CA ARG A 290 -10.20 4.17 4.18
C ARG A 290 -9.17 5.03 4.89
N ILE A 291 -9.38 6.34 4.81
CA ILE A 291 -8.68 7.33 5.63
C ILE A 291 -9.45 7.49 6.94
N THR A 292 -8.77 7.29 8.07
CA THR A 292 -9.35 7.42 9.42
C THR A 292 -9.03 8.75 10.09
N SER A 293 -8.05 9.49 9.57
CA SER A 293 -7.61 10.79 10.07
C SER A 293 -6.87 11.55 8.96
N PRO A 294 -7.00 12.88 8.85
CA PRO A 294 -7.71 13.82 9.73
C PRO A 294 -9.19 13.97 9.38
N GLN A 295 -9.98 14.60 10.26
CA GLN A 295 -11.34 15.03 9.90
C GLN A 295 -11.30 16.12 8.83
N CYS A 296 -12.31 16.18 7.97
CA CYS A 296 -12.40 17.23 6.96
C CYS A 296 -12.66 18.61 7.58
N ASP A 297 -12.14 19.66 6.96
CA ASP A 297 -12.38 21.02 7.43
C ASP A 297 -13.85 21.41 7.25
N PHE A 298 -14.42 22.08 8.24
CA PHE A 298 -15.78 22.59 8.16
C PHE A 298 -15.79 24.04 7.66
N ASP A 299 -16.60 24.31 6.64
CA ASP A 299 -16.85 25.67 6.16
C ASP A 299 -18.11 26.24 6.82
N PHE A 300 -17.92 27.21 7.72
CA PHE A 300 -18.99 27.90 8.42
C PHE A 300 -19.86 28.78 7.51
N ALA A 301 -19.32 29.27 6.39
CA ALA A 301 -20.09 30.13 5.49
C ALA A 301 -21.11 29.33 4.67
N THR A 302 -20.71 28.15 4.21
CA THR A 302 -21.58 27.24 3.43
C THR A 302 -22.27 26.18 4.28
N ASN A 303 -21.93 26.08 5.57
CA ASN A 303 -22.41 25.09 6.53
C ASN A 303 -22.22 23.64 6.03
N LYS A 304 -21.06 23.37 5.40
CA LYS A 304 -20.72 22.07 4.80
C LYS A 304 -19.28 21.70 5.14
N TYR A 305 -19.02 20.41 5.25
CA TYR A 305 -17.65 19.92 5.26
C TYR A 305 -17.04 20.07 3.86
N LYS A 306 -15.77 20.47 3.84
CA LYS A 306 -14.92 20.41 2.66
C LYS A 306 -14.52 18.97 2.38
N ASN A 307 -13.93 18.73 1.22
CA ASN A 307 -13.36 17.44 0.82
C ASN A 307 -11.86 17.33 1.12
N TYR A 308 -11.32 18.25 1.91
CA TYR A 308 -9.92 18.28 2.32
C TYR A 308 -9.77 18.76 3.77
N HIS A 309 -8.57 18.56 4.30
CA HIS A 309 -8.11 19.15 5.55
C HIS A 309 -6.88 20.04 5.29
N ARG A 310 -6.84 21.24 5.87
CA ARG A 310 -5.68 22.12 5.75
C ARG A 310 -4.57 21.69 6.71
N ILE A 311 -3.39 21.44 6.16
CA ILE A 311 -2.19 21.12 6.93
C ILE A 311 -1.67 22.40 7.58
N THR A 312 -1.55 22.38 8.92
CA THR A 312 -1.06 23.50 9.74
C THR A 312 0.42 23.39 10.08
#